data_AF-A0A945YLX5-F1
#
_entry.id   AF-A0A945YLX5-F1
#
_cell.length_a   1.000
_cell.length_b   1.000
_cell.length_c   1.000
_cell.angle_alpha   90.00
_cell.angle_beta   90.00
_cell.angle_gamma   90.00
#
_symmetry.space_group_name_H-M   'P 1'
#
loop_
_entity.id
_entity.type
_entity.pdbx_description
1 polymer ?
#
loop_
_entity_poly.entity_id
_entity_poly.type
_entity_poly.pdbx_seq_one_letter_code
_entity_poly.pdbx_strand_id
1 'polypeptide(L)'
;MRDKKLALDRLRTTFVPFTDVWRYSPNRDRSPWDGSYEIKGSYVRPSYRNASFELELLANNRIQLDPQSTGIYVIKDTVSVIYVGLTEKNIRQRFNAHVSKLTAVSKWHHPVRWRKYAEDRYRYSPENLDTLSDFEIGFYSIYDFIDLLAGDSKKEQVDDMEALVFYGLCVTNPKERFLNTETSVSTKSCREKWRQFFS
;
A
#
# COMPACT_ATOMS: atom_id res chain seq x y z
N MET A 1 -0.99 -1.78 29.85
CA MET A 1 -0.06 -0.65 29.60
C MET A 1 1.29 -1.09 29.06
N ARG A 2 1.97 -2.09 29.65
CA ARG A 2 3.27 -2.60 29.14
C ARG A 2 3.18 -3.14 27.70
N ASP A 3 2.15 -3.92 27.39
CA ASP A 3 2.00 -4.53 26.05
C ASP A 3 1.61 -3.51 24.98
N LYS A 4 0.79 -2.50 25.34
CA LYS A 4 0.45 -1.38 24.44
C LYS A 4 1.69 -0.57 24.08
N LYS A 5 2.56 -0.30 25.06
CA LYS A 5 3.84 0.37 24.81
C LYS A 5 4.75 -0.48 23.91
N LEU A 6 4.89 -1.77 24.20
CA LEU A 6 5.69 -2.69 23.39
C LEU A 6 5.21 -2.73 21.93
N ALA A 7 3.90 -2.86 21.71
CA ALA A 7 3.30 -2.86 20.38
C ALA A 7 3.58 -1.53 19.65
N LEU A 8 3.38 -0.39 20.31
CA LEU A 8 3.68 0.93 19.73
C LEU A 8 5.17 1.14 19.44
N ASP A 9 6.05 0.63 20.29
CA ASP A 9 7.50 0.72 20.08
C ASP A 9 7.92 -0.11 18.86
N ARG A 10 7.35 -1.30 18.66
CA ARG A 10 7.57 -2.12 17.45
C ARG A 10 6.96 -1.54 16.18
N LEU A 11 5.92 -0.71 16.32
CA LEU A 11 5.32 0.00 15.19
C LEU A 11 6.17 1.18 14.71
N ARG A 12 7.23 1.55 15.43
CA ARG A 12 8.24 2.50 14.94
C ARG A 12 9.05 1.83 13.84
N THR A 13 8.64 2.04 12.59
CA THR A 13 9.39 1.57 11.42
C THR A 13 10.20 2.69 10.80
N THR A 14 11.21 2.29 10.03
CA THR A 14 11.94 3.21 9.15
C THR A 14 11.13 3.37 7.87
N PHE A 15 10.79 4.61 7.55
CA PHE A 15 10.26 4.96 6.25
C PHE A 15 11.43 5.34 5.34
N VAL A 16 11.43 4.79 4.13
CA VAL A 16 12.45 5.10 3.11
C VAL A 16 11.77 5.57 1.83
N PRO A 17 12.40 6.44 1.03
CA PRO A 17 11.88 6.84 -0.26
C PRO A 17 11.44 5.65 -1.10
N PHE A 18 10.33 5.78 -1.85
CA PHE A 18 9.82 4.72 -2.71
C PHE A 18 10.91 4.19 -3.67
N THR A 19 11.73 5.10 -4.18
CA THR A 19 12.84 4.83 -5.10
C THR A 19 14.02 4.08 -4.48
N ASP A 20 14.14 4.06 -3.15
CA ASP A 20 15.14 3.26 -2.43
C ASP A 20 14.73 1.79 -2.32
N VAL A 21 13.47 1.48 -2.66
CA VAL A 21 12.90 0.12 -2.65
C VAL A 21 12.63 -0.38 -4.05
N TRP A 22 12.05 0.48 -4.90
CA TRP A 22 11.64 0.12 -6.24
C TRP A 22 12.30 1.01 -7.28
N ARG A 23 12.90 0.39 -8.29
CA ARG A 23 13.20 1.08 -9.55
C ARG A 23 11.88 1.25 -10.30
N TYR A 24 11.55 2.50 -10.60
CA TYR A 24 10.32 2.88 -11.29
C TYR A 24 10.65 3.69 -12.54
N SER A 25 10.10 3.26 -13.68
CA SER A 25 10.26 3.94 -14.96
C SER A 25 8.87 4.16 -15.59
N PRO A 26 8.33 5.39 -15.55
CA PRO A 26 7.08 5.70 -16.25
C PRO A 26 7.31 5.69 -17.77
N ASN A 27 6.39 5.12 -18.54
CA ASN A 27 6.32 5.38 -19.96
C ASN A 27 5.68 6.76 -20.17
N ARG A 28 6.42 7.65 -20.84
CA ARG A 28 6.00 9.03 -21.10
C ARG A 28 5.01 9.15 -22.26
N ASP A 29 4.76 8.07 -23.00
CA ASP A 29 3.71 8.03 -24.02
C ASP A 29 2.34 8.11 -23.34
N ARG A 30 1.83 9.34 -23.26
CA ARG A 30 0.51 9.69 -22.73
C ARG A 30 -0.39 10.19 -23.85
N SER A 31 -0.31 9.57 -25.03
CA SER A 31 -1.27 9.84 -26.10
C SER A 31 -2.70 9.79 -25.52
N PRO A 32 -3.52 10.85 -25.71
CA PRO A 32 -4.91 10.83 -25.26
C PRO A 32 -5.60 9.57 -25.77
N TRP A 33 -6.42 8.93 -24.94
CA TRP A 33 -7.19 7.79 -25.41
C TRP A 33 -8.07 8.23 -26.58
N ASP A 34 -7.90 7.57 -27.71
CA ASP A 34 -8.56 7.89 -28.98
C ASP A 34 -9.98 7.31 -29.10
N GLY A 35 -10.50 6.69 -28.04
CA GLY A 35 -11.81 6.03 -28.05
C GLY A 35 -11.79 4.57 -28.52
N SER A 36 -10.64 4.05 -28.94
CA SER A 36 -10.55 2.69 -29.47
C SER A 36 -10.42 1.63 -28.36
N TYR A 37 -10.93 0.42 -28.63
CA TYR A 37 -10.84 -0.75 -27.75
C TYR A 37 -10.22 -1.95 -28.48
N GLU A 38 -9.46 -2.76 -27.76
CA GLU A 38 -8.91 -4.05 -28.19
C GLU A 38 -9.49 -5.23 -27.36
N ILE A 39 -9.54 -6.41 -27.98
CA ILE A 39 -9.94 -7.66 -27.34
C ILE A 39 -8.69 -8.40 -26.86
N LYS A 40 -8.60 -8.69 -25.56
CA LYS A 40 -7.52 -9.50 -24.97
C LYS A 40 -8.10 -10.71 -24.24
N GLY A 41 -8.12 -11.86 -24.90
CA GLY A 41 -8.80 -13.05 -24.39
C GLY A 41 -10.31 -12.81 -24.37
N SER A 42 -10.96 -12.97 -23.21
CA SER A 42 -12.40 -12.77 -23.01
C SER A 42 -12.80 -11.34 -22.61
N TYR A 43 -11.87 -10.39 -22.57
CA TYR A 43 -12.12 -9.03 -22.09
C TYR A 43 -11.85 -7.98 -23.17
N VAL A 44 -12.71 -6.95 -23.20
CA VAL A 44 -12.54 -5.73 -24.00
C VAL A 44 -11.84 -4.68 -23.15
N ARG A 45 -10.77 -4.06 -23.66
CA ARG A 45 -10.03 -2.98 -22.96
C ARG A 45 -9.64 -1.87 -23.95
N PRO A 46 -9.45 -0.61 -23.53
CA PRO A 46 -8.93 0.45 -24.40
C PRO A 46 -7.63 0.06 -25.13
N SER A 47 -7.47 0.40 -26.41
CA SER A 47 -6.31 0.01 -27.24
C SER A 47 -5.03 0.75 -26.86
N TYR A 48 -5.15 2.00 -26.38
CA TYR A 48 -4.01 2.72 -25.84
C TYR A 48 -3.72 2.21 -24.44
N ARG A 49 -2.48 1.75 -24.25
CA ARG A 49 -2.00 1.32 -22.93
C ARG A 49 -2.01 2.53 -22.01
N ASN A 50 -3.01 2.58 -21.13
CA ASN A 50 -2.94 3.22 -19.82
C ASN A 50 -1.47 3.30 -19.38
N ALA A 51 -0.96 4.49 -19.05
CA ALA A 51 0.40 4.76 -18.55
C ALA A 51 1.13 3.46 -18.17
N SER A 52 1.87 2.90 -19.13
CA SER A 52 2.66 1.71 -18.84
C SER A 52 3.86 2.14 -18.01
N PHE A 53 4.28 1.31 -17.07
CA PHE A 53 5.47 1.59 -16.29
C PHE A 53 6.18 0.28 -16.02
N GLU A 54 7.49 0.38 -15.82
CA GLU A 54 8.28 -0.71 -15.32
C GLU A 54 8.50 -0.51 -13.83
N LEU A 55 8.36 -1.60 -13.08
CA LEU A 55 8.56 -1.61 -11.64
C LEU A 55 9.38 -2.83 -11.25
N GLU A 56 10.55 -2.58 -10.66
CA GLU A 56 11.50 -3.61 -10.25
C GLU A 56 11.88 -3.41 -8.78
N LEU A 57 11.82 -4.49 -7.99
CA LEU A 57 12.26 -4.49 -6.60
C LEU A 57 13.79 -4.50 -6.57
N LEU A 58 14.39 -3.54 -5.89
CA LEU A 58 15.84 -3.48 -5.73
C LEU A 58 16.32 -4.58 -4.78
N ALA A 59 17.31 -5.38 -5.21
CA ALA A 59 17.83 -6.50 -4.42
C ALA A 59 18.38 -6.08 -3.05
N ASN A 60 19.03 -4.91 -2.98
CA ASN A 60 19.60 -4.34 -1.75
C ASN A 60 18.83 -3.10 -1.29
N ASN A 61 17.49 -3.21 -1.22
CA ASN A 61 16.69 -2.10 -0.72
C ASN A 61 16.85 -1.90 0.80
N ARG A 62 16.62 -0.67 1.24
CA ARG A 62 16.89 -0.24 2.63
C ARG A 62 15.99 -0.88 3.70
N ILE A 63 14.89 -1.51 3.30
CA ILE A 63 13.95 -2.18 4.20
C ILE A 63 14.00 -3.72 4.07
N GLN A 64 15.03 -4.24 3.38
CA GLN A 64 15.30 -5.68 3.20
C GLN A 64 14.11 -6.47 2.65
N LEU A 65 13.32 -5.84 1.80
CA LEU A 65 12.15 -6.43 1.19
C LEU A 65 12.56 -7.36 0.05
N ASP A 66 11.97 -8.55 0.01
CA ASP A 66 12.19 -9.53 -1.04
C ASP A 66 10.84 -10.15 -1.49
N PRO A 67 10.79 -10.91 -2.60
CA PRO A 67 9.55 -11.49 -3.11
C PRO A 67 8.82 -12.49 -2.17
N GLN A 68 9.54 -13.07 -1.21
CA GLN A 68 9.07 -14.02 -0.19
C GLN A 68 8.79 -13.35 1.17
N SER A 69 9.08 -12.05 1.31
CA SER A 69 8.79 -11.30 2.52
C SER A 69 7.33 -11.46 2.93
N THR A 70 7.12 -11.69 4.22
CA THR A 70 5.79 -11.84 4.82
C THR A 70 5.62 -10.81 5.93
N GLY A 71 4.52 -10.06 5.89
CA GLY A 71 4.24 -9.02 6.86
C GLY A 71 3.35 -7.94 6.29
N ILE A 72 3.49 -6.73 6.80
CA ILE A 72 2.66 -5.59 6.43
C ILE A 72 3.53 -4.49 5.83
N TYR A 73 3.27 -4.10 4.59
CA TYR A 73 3.85 -2.89 4.01
C TYR A 73 2.91 -1.70 4.21
N VAL A 74 3.50 -0.52 4.32
CA VAL A 74 2.78 0.73 4.43
C VAL A 74 3.28 1.72 3.40
N ILE A 75 2.38 2.54 2.88
CA ILE A 75 2.70 3.65 1.97
C ILE A 75 2.38 4.93 2.72
N LYS A 76 3.36 5.83 2.75
CA LYS A 76 3.27 7.15 3.35
C LYS A 76 3.50 8.20 2.28
N ASP A 77 2.74 9.29 2.34
CA ASP A 77 3.03 10.49 1.56
C ASP A 77 3.79 11.51 2.42
N THR A 78 3.98 12.72 1.89
CA THR A 78 4.66 13.81 2.61
C THR A 78 3.97 14.21 3.92
N VAL A 79 2.71 13.83 4.13
CA VAL A 79 1.92 14.21 5.30
C VAL A 79 1.80 13.06 6.30
N SER A 80 1.41 11.87 5.85
CA SER A 80 0.99 10.78 6.76
C SER A 80 1.04 9.41 6.10
N VAL A 81 0.89 8.35 6.89
CA VAL A 81 0.59 7.03 6.33
C VAL A 81 -0.79 7.07 5.67
N ILE A 82 -0.85 6.64 4.42
CA ILE A 82 -2.08 6.63 3.62
C ILE A 82 -2.57 5.22 3.31
N TYR A 83 -1.74 4.19 3.44
CA TYR A 83 -2.16 2.84 3.12
C TYR A 83 -1.42 1.78 3.94
N VAL A 84 -2.15 0.74 4.30
CA VAL A 84 -1.64 -0.48 4.95
C VAL A 84 -2.03 -1.66 4.05
N GLY A 85 -1.08 -2.55 3.78
CA GLY A 85 -1.40 -3.77 3.04
C GLY A 85 -0.59 -4.95 3.51
N LEU A 86 -1.26 -6.09 3.66
CA LEU A 86 -0.57 -7.35 3.92
C LEU A 86 0.15 -7.89 2.68
N THR A 87 1.20 -8.68 2.91
CA THR A 87 1.86 -9.50 1.91
C THR A 87 2.29 -10.83 2.53
N GLU A 88 2.02 -11.93 1.82
CA GLU A 88 2.54 -13.26 2.15
C GLU A 88 3.47 -13.77 1.04
N LYS A 89 3.22 -13.30 -0.19
CA LYS A 89 3.93 -13.56 -1.44
C LYS A 89 3.53 -12.50 -2.47
N ASN A 90 4.25 -12.42 -3.58
CA ASN A 90 3.93 -11.61 -4.77
C ASN A 90 3.86 -10.09 -4.50
N ILE A 91 4.76 -9.56 -3.67
CA ILE A 91 4.80 -8.13 -3.36
C ILE A 91 4.92 -7.25 -4.62
N ARG A 92 5.62 -7.72 -5.65
CA ARG A 92 5.71 -7.05 -6.96
C ARG A 92 4.35 -6.81 -7.58
N GLN A 93 3.44 -7.79 -7.55
CA GLN A 93 2.09 -7.65 -8.11
C GLN A 93 1.29 -6.61 -7.32
N ARG A 94 1.41 -6.61 -5.98
CA ARG A 94 0.71 -5.66 -5.10
C ARG A 94 1.17 -4.23 -5.37
N PHE A 95 2.48 -4.00 -5.43
CA PHE A 95 3.02 -2.66 -5.71
C PHE A 95 2.74 -2.21 -7.15
N ASN A 96 2.76 -3.10 -8.14
CA ASN A 96 2.27 -2.76 -9.49
C ASN A 96 0.83 -2.23 -9.43
N ALA A 97 -0.07 -2.91 -8.72
CA ALA A 97 -1.45 -2.43 -8.59
C ALA A 97 -1.53 -1.06 -7.90
N HIS A 98 -0.71 -0.80 -6.88
CA HIS A 98 -0.69 0.49 -6.17
C HIS A 98 -0.10 1.62 -6.98
N VAL A 99 1.06 1.43 -7.61
CA VAL A 99 1.66 2.42 -8.51
C VAL A 99 0.66 2.80 -9.59
N SER A 100 -0.04 1.82 -10.17
CA SER A 100 -1.07 2.09 -11.18
C SER A 100 -2.23 2.96 -10.69
N LYS A 101 -2.48 3.05 -9.37
CA LYS A 101 -3.47 3.93 -8.72
C LYS A 101 -2.88 5.29 -8.37
N LEU A 102 -1.65 5.31 -7.83
CA LEU A 102 -0.95 6.53 -7.41
C LEU A 102 -0.63 7.45 -8.59
N THR A 103 -0.42 6.87 -9.77
CA THR A 103 -0.05 7.60 -11.00
C THR A 103 -1.19 7.68 -12.03
N ALA A 104 -2.43 7.42 -11.62
CA ALA A 104 -3.58 7.44 -12.52
C ALA A 104 -4.16 8.85 -12.68
N VAL A 105 -4.35 9.28 -13.94
CA VAL A 105 -5.11 10.51 -14.27
C VAL A 105 -6.63 10.24 -14.30
N SER A 106 -7.06 9.02 -14.67
CA SER A 106 -8.47 8.63 -14.75
C SER A 106 -8.63 7.10 -14.76
N LYS A 107 -9.19 6.52 -13.70
CA LYS A 107 -9.54 5.09 -13.65
C LYS A 107 -10.83 4.86 -12.87
N TRP A 108 -11.95 4.86 -13.59
CA TRP A 108 -13.30 4.64 -13.02
C TRP A 108 -13.43 3.30 -12.26
N HIS A 109 -12.63 2.29 -12.61
CA HIS A 109 -12.62 0.99 -11.95
C HIS A 109 -11.81 0.94 -10.63
N HIS A 110 -11.12 2.03 -10.26
CA HIS A 110 -10.45 2.10 -8.96
C HIS A 110 -11.44 2.40 -7.83
N PRO A 111 -11.16 1.94 -6.59
CA PRO A 111 -11.99 2.30 -5.45
C PRO A 111 -12.09 3.82 -5.26
N VAL A 112 -13.25 4.28 -4.78
CA VAL A 112 -13.59 5.70 -4.68
C VAL A 112 -12.51 6.53 -3.96
N ARG A 113 -11.98 6.04 -2.82
CA ARG A 113 -10.93 6.74 -2.06
C ARG A 113 -9.64 6.93 -2.86
N TRP A 114 -9.23 5.92 -3.62
CA TRP A 114 -8.05 5.99 -4.48
C TRP A 114 -8.24 6.98 -5.64
N ARG A 115 -9.43 7.01 -6.24
CA ARG A 115 -9.75 7.99 -7.29
C ARG A 115 -9.69 9.41 -6.75
N LYS A 116 -10.38 9.67 -5.63
CA LYS A 116 -10.36 10.99 -4.98
C LYS A 116 -8.94 11.42 -4.61
N TYR A 117 -8.14 10.52 -4.04
CA TYR A 117 -6.75 10.82 -3.70
C TYR A 117 -5.91 11.20 -4.92
N ALA A 118 -6.02 10.46 -6.02
CA ALA A 118 -5.30 10.76 -7.26
C ALA A 118 -5.76 12.09 -7.90
N GLU A 119 -7.07 12.37 -7.87
CA GLU A 119 -7.64 13.66 -8.32
C GLU A 119 -7.10 14.83 -7.50
N ASP A 120 -7.12 14.70 -6.17
CA ASP A 120 -6.59 15.72 -5.27
C ASP A 120 -5.09 15.92 -5.53
N ARG A 121 -4.31 14.84 -5.63
CA ARG A 121 -2.88 14.92 -5.97
C ARG A 121 -2.62 15.63 -7.30
N TYR A 122 -3.39 15.31 -8.34
CA TYR A 122 -3.29 15.97 -9.65
C TYR A 122 -3.61 17.46 -9.58
N ARG A 123 -4.59 17.87 -8.77
CA ARG A 123 -4.93 19.29 -8.57
C ARG A 123 -3.81 20.07 -7.86
N TYR A 124 -3.16 19.45 -6.88
CA TYR A 124 -2.11 20.10 -6.11
C TYR A 124 -0.75 20.13 -6.81
N SER A 125 -0.39 19.07 -7.54
CA SER A 125 0.91 18.95 -8.21
C SER A 125 0.78 18.08 -9.48
N PRO A 126 0.22 18.64 -10.56
CA PRO A 126 -0.02 17.90 -11.80
C PRO A 126 1.28 17.39 -12.43
N GLU A 127 2.37 18.15 -12.29
CA GLU A 127 3.70 17.82 -12.78
C GLU A 127 4.35 16.62 -12.09
N ASN A 128 3.96 16.32 -10.84
CA ASN A 128 4.52 15.21 -10.07
C ASN A 128 3.66 13.95 -10.10
N LEU A 129 2.49 13.96 -10.77
CA LEU A 129 1.53 12.85 -10.72
C LEU A 129 2.12 11.50 -11.17
N ASP A 130 2.99 11.47 -12.17
CA ASP A 130 3.68 10.25 -12.60
C ASP A 130 4.97 9.97 -11.88
N THR A 131 5.39 10.83 -10.96
CA THR A 131 6.55 10.56 -10.11
C THR A 131 6.10 9.89 -8.83
N LEU A 132 7.02 9.15 -8.21
CA LEU A 132 6.81 8.52 -6.90
C LEU A 132 7.70 9.14 -5.81
N SER A 133 8.28 10.32 -6.06
CA SER A 133 9.20 11.02 -5.15
C SER A 133 8.55 11.44 -3.83
N ASP A 134 7.24 11.65 -3.84
CA ASP A 134 6.49 12.12 -2.68
C ASP A 134 6.11 10.99 -1.72
N PHE A 135 6.47 9.74 -2.07
CA PHE A 135 6.09 8.56 -1.31
C PHE A 135 7.28 7.90 -0.63
N GLU A 136 6.99 7.40 0.57
CA GLU A 136 7.87 6.56 1.35
C GLU A 136 7.19 5.21 1.62
N ILE A 137 8.01 4.18 1.83
CA ILE A 137 7.56 2.84 2.16
C ILE A 137 8.14 2.45 3.52
N GLY A 138 7.29 1.85 4.35
CA GLY A 138 7.70 1.11 5.52
C GLY A 138 7.31 -0.37 5.39
N PHE A 139 8.00 -1.23 6.11
CA PHE A 139 7.67 -2.65 6.19
C PHE A 139 7.77 -3.14 7.64
N TYR A 140 6.82 -3.98 8.02
CA TYR A 140 6.77 -4.67 9.30
C TYR A 140 6.85 -6.16 9.02
N SER A 141 7.98 -6.77 9.37
CA SER A 141 8.17 -8.21 9.23
C SER A 141 7.30 -8.95 10.24
N ILE A 142 6.65 -10.04 9.81
CA ILE A 142 5.86 -10.87 10.73
C ILE A 142 6.68 -11.38 11.92
N TYR A 143 7.97 -11.64 11.70
CA TYR A 143 8.87 -12.18 12.71
C TYR A 143 9.06 -11.23 13.90
N ASP A 144 8.94 -9.91 13.68
CA ASP A 144 9.08 -8.91 14.74
C ASP A 144 7.84 -8.84 15.65
N PHE A 145 6.73 -9.47 15.25
CA PHE A 145 5.44 -9.38 15.93
C PHE A 145 4.90 -10.72 16.40
N ILE A 146 5.55 -11.84 16.10
CA ILE A 146 4.96 -13.19 16.22
C ILE A 146 4.38 -13.52 17.61
N ASP A 147 4.98 -12.99 18.68
CA ASP A 147 4.54 -13.13 20.08
C ASP A 147 3.30 -12.30 20.44
N LEU A 148 2.91 -11.34 19.60
CA LEU A 148 1.70 -10.52 19.75
C LEU A 148 0.52 -11.04 18.91
N LEU A 149 0.79 -11.94 17.96
CA LEU A 149 -0.18 -12.38 16.96
C LEU A 149 -0.95 -13.62 17.43
N ALA A 150 -2.22 -13.68 17.07
CA ALA A 150 -3.07 -14.85 17.24
C ALA A 150 -3.19 -15.63 15.91
N GLY A 151 -3.52 -16.92 16.00
CA GLY A 151 -3.74 -17.80 14.85
C GLY A 151 -2.80 -19.00 14.82
N ASP A 152 -3.32 -20.12 14.33
CA ASP A 152 -2.60 -21.39 14.24
C ASP A 152 -1.81 -21.49 12.92
N SER A 153 -2.18 -20.66 11.94
CA SER A 153 -1.50 -20.59 10.65
C SER A 153 -0.82 -19.24 10.42
N LYS A 154 0.24 -19.24 9.60
CA LYS A 154 0.94 -18.02 9.16
C LYS A 154 -0.01 -17.01 8.52
N LYS A 155 -1.02 -17.48 7.78
CA LYS A 155 -2.03 -16.63 7.15
C LYS A 155 -2.86 -15.88 8.20
N GLU A 156 -3.37 -16.60 9.19
CA GLU A 156 -4.16 -15.98 10.27
C GLU A 156 -3.33 -14.98 11.07
N GLN A 157 -2.05 -15.28 11.30
CA GLN A 157 -1.13 -14.36 11.96
C GLN A 157 -0.91 -13.08 11.14
N VAL A 158 -0.74 -13.19 9.82
CA VAL A 158 -0.62 -12.00 8.94
C VAL A 158 -1.92 -11.19 8.91
N ASP A 159 -3.07 -11.86 8.87
CA ASP A 159 -4.37 -11.19 8.94
C ASP A 159 -4.53 -10.46 10.29
N ASP A 160 -4.19 -11.09 11.42
CA ASP A 160 -4.19 -10.45 12.75
C ASP A 160 -3.23 -9.26 12.80
N MET A 161 -2.04 -9.41 12.20
CA MET A 161 -1.02 -8.37 12.12
C MET A 161 -1.48 -7.15 11.31
N GLU A 162 -2.24 -7.34 10.23
CA GLU A 162 -2.75 -6.23 9.43
C GLU A 162 -3.66 -5.31 10.26
N ALA A 163 -4.50 -5.90 11.11
CA ALA A 163 -5.33 -5.15 12.04
C ALA A 163 -4.51 -4.48 13.14
N LEU A 164 -3.50 -5.16 13.71
CA LEU A 164 -2.57 -4.59 14.70
C LEU A 164 -1.92 -3.32 14.13
N VAL A 165 -1.29 -3.43 12.96
CA VAL A 165 -0.57 -2.32 12.32
C VAL A 165 -1.52 -1.19 11.97
N PHE A 166 -2.68 -1.49 11.39
CA PHE A 166 -3.65 -0.46 11.01
C PHE A 166 -4.16 0.35 12.22
N TYR A 167 -4.63 -0.31 13.28
CA TYR A 167 -5.15 0.41 14.44
C TYR A 167 -4.05 1.09 15.25
N GLY A 168 -2.85 0.49 15.32
CA GLY A 168 -1.71 1.11 15.95
C GLY A 168 -1.26 2.39 15.24
N LEU A 169 -1.24 2.40 13.90
CA LEU A 169 -0.95 3.62 13.14
C LEU A 169 -2.05 4.68 13.23
N CYS A 170 -3.32 4.28 13.41
CA CYS A 170 -4.41 5.23 13.67
C CYS A 170 -4.27 6.00 15.00
N VAL A 171 -3.40 5.56 15.92
CA VAL A 171 -3.11 6.32 17.16
C VAL A 171 -2.34 7.61 16.86
N THR A 172 -1.51 7.61 15.81
CA THR A 172 -0.62 8.73 15.45
C THR A 172 -0.96 9.36 14.10
N ASN A 173 -1.84 8.74 13.31
CA ASN A 173 -2.25 9.23 11.99
C ASN A 173 -3.77 9.43 11.96
N PRO A 174 -4.28 10.52 11.34
CA PRO A 174 -5.71 10.72 11.18
C PRO A 174 -6.34 9.61 10.33
N LYS A 175 -7.37 8.96 10.85
CA LYS A 175 -7.95 7.75 10.24
C LYS A 175 -8.55 7.99 8.85
N GLU A 176 -9.03 9.19 8.59
CA GLU A 176 -9.60 9.65 7.33
C GLU A 176 -8.56 9.74 6.20
N ARG A 177 -7.27 9.80 6.55
CA ARG A 177 -6.16 9.81 5.59
C ARG A 177 -5.93 8.44 4.95
N PHE A 178 -6.34 7.35 5.60
CA PHE A 178 -6.14 6.01 5.07
C PHE A 178 -7.05 5.74 3.86
N LEU A 179 -6.45 5.24 2.80
CA LEU A 179 -7.12 4.78 1.58
C LEU A 179 -7.77 3.41 1.78
N ASN A 180 -7.36 2.66 2.81
CA ASN A 180 -8.09 1.50 3.31
C ASN A 180 -9.47 1.92 3.83
N THR A 181 -10.48 1.06 3.63
CA THR A 181 -11.67 1.08 4.48
C THR A 181 -11.43 0.15 5.66
N GLU A 182 -12.01 0.42 6.83
CA GLU A 182 -11.86 -0.52 7.96
C GLU A 182 -12.30 -1.94 7.59
N THR A 183 -13.39 -2.08 6.84
CA THR A 183 -13.87 -3.38 6.38
C THR A 183 -12.90 -4.12 5.45
N SER A 184 -11.96 -3.41 4.83
CA SER A 184 -10.91 -3.99 3.97
C SER A 184 -9.66 -4.44 4.73
N VAL A 185 -9.57 -4.14 6.02
CA VAL A 185 -8.44 -4.50 6.88
C VAL A 185 -8.83 -5.73 7.70
N SER A 186 -8.19 -6.87 7.40
CA SER A 186 -8.35 -8.13 8.14
C SER A 186 -9.81 -8.61 8.31
N THR A 187 -10.02 -9.57 9.22
CA THR A 187 -11.32 -10.11 9.62
C THR A 187 -11.99 -9.25 10.70
N LYS A 188 -13.30 -9.44 10.90
CA LYS A 188 -14.06 -8.68 11.92
C LYS A 188 -13.51 -8.89 13.34
N SER A 189 -13.19 -10.13 13.71
CA SER A 189 -12.67 -10.47 15.04
C SER A 189 -11.32 -9.79 15.32
N CYS A 190 -10.39 -9.84 14.36
CA CYS A 190 -9.09 -9.17 14.49
C CYS A 190 -9.25 -7.66 14.65
N ARG A 191 -10.16 -7.05 13.88
CA ARG A 191 -10.45 -5.61 14.02
C ARG A 191 -10.99 -5.25 15.39
N GLU A 192 -11.93 -6.02 15.92
CA GLU A 192 -12.52 -5.75 17.24
C GLU A 192 -11.47 -5.85 18.34
N LYS A 193 -10.63 -6.90 18.31
CA LYS A 193 -9.48 -7.09 19.22
C LYS A 193 -8.56 -5.85 19.24
N TRP A 194 -8.01 -5.48 18.08
CA TRP A 194 -7.00 -4.42 18.03
C TRP A 194 -7.59 -3.02 18.19
N ARG A 195 -8.83 -2.79 17.74
CA ARG A 195 -9.54 -1.55 18.05
C ARG A 195 -9.70 -1.35 19.54
N GLN A 196 -10.14 -2.38 20.28
CA GLN A 196 -10.26 -2.31 21.74
C GLN A 196 -8.91 -2.11 22.43
N PHE A 197 -7.86 -2.79 21.94
CA PHE A 197 -6.50 -2.67 22.49
C PHE A 197 -5.91 -1.25 22.35
N PHE A 198 -6.15 -0.58 21.21
CA PHE A 198 -5.60 0.75 20.93
C PHE A 198 -6.50 1.91 21.34
N SER A 199 -7.79 1.65 21.61
CA SER A 199 -8.68 2.62 22.29
C SER A 199 -8.13 3.03 23.66
#